data_AF-A0AAW0ESX3-F1
#
_entry.id   AF-A0AAW0ESX3-F1
#
_cell.length_a   1.000
_cell.length_b   1.000
_cell.length_c   1.000
_cell.angle_alpha   90.00
_cell.angle_beta   90.00
_cell.angle_gamma   90.00
#
_symmetry.space_group_name_H-M   'P 1'
#
loop_
_entity.id
_entity.type
_entity.pdbx_description
1 polymer ?
#
loop_
_entity_poly.entity_id
_entity_poly.type
_entity_poly.pdbx_seq_one_letter_code
_entity_poly.pdbx_strand_id
1 'polypeptide(L)'
;MLKVTRPSRAVFHNAPSVYPYTKPFHDTPYDQDCGRYDKTKNILHQNKWPVWMEQGSDGTGYGIGLHRTHSLSHLKGNLRRTPREVPRVFSMMIQGVWHKSGNKLYFRGGKPPNPSTHPFLTGEPCPVYGWKITDPAVIRDFNLPQPEKGKSRYKPYVALHERKIMGAPAPTTEKSPAATAPVASDSKPLMKRLFFWK
;
A
#
# COMPACT_ATOMS: atom_id res chain seq x y z
N MET A 1 -16.41 -26.28 -27.67
CA MET A 1 -15.68 -25.02 -27.41
C MET A 1 -16.13 -24.45 -26.07
N LEU A 2 -15.37 -24.71 -25.00
CA LEU A 2 -15.68 -24.21 -23.66
C LEU A 2 -15.07 -22.82 -23.47
N LYS A 3 -15.92 -21.80 -23.28
CA LYS A 3 -15.50 -20.44 -22.94
C LYS A 3 -15.03 -20.40 -21.48
N VAL A 4 -13.75 -20.14 -21.28
CA VAL A 4 -13.16 -19.91 -19.96
C VAL A 4 -13.58 -18.52 -19.47
N THR A 5 -14.54 -18.46 -18.55
CA THR A 5 -14.85 -17.25 -17.78
C THR A 5 -13.81 -17.05 -16.70
N ARG A 6 -13.03 -15.96 -16.78
CA ARG A 6 -12.15 -15.53 -15.69
C ARG A 6 -13.02 -14.96 -14.56
N PRO A 7 -12.75 -15.24 -13.27
CA PRO A 7 -13.42 -14.54 -12.19
C PRO A 7 -12.89 -13.10 -12.14
N SER A 8 -13.72 -12.14 -12.55
CA SER A 8 -13.49 -10.74 -12.19
C SER A 8 -13.61 -10.63 -10.68
N ARG A 9 -12.52 -10.24 -10.00
CA ARG A 9 -12.62 -9.77 -8.61
C ARG A 9 -13.57 -8.58 -8.61
N ALA A 10 -14.78 -8.77 -8.11
CA ALA A 10 -15.72 -7.68 -7.87
C ALA A 10 -15.12 -6.77 -6.80
N VAL A 11 -14.60 -5.62 -7.22
CA VAL A 11 -14.32 -4.51 -6.32
C VAL A 11 -15.66 -3.80 -6.11
N PHE A 12 -16.21 -3.92 -4.91
CA PHE A 12 -17.46 -3.25 -4.55
C PHE A 12 -17.19 -1.75 -4.38
N HIS A 13 -17.29 -1.00 -5.49
CA HIS A 13 -17.17 0.47 -5.49
C HIS A 13 -18.40 1.19 -4.93
N ASN A 14 -19.50 0.46 -4.66
CA ASN A 14 -20.79 1.01 -4.27
C ASN A 14 -21.24 0.44 -2.92
N ALA A 15 -20.50 0.71 -1.84
CA ALA A 15 -21.13 0.61 -0.53
C ALA A 15 -22.17 1.75 -0.44
N PRO A 16 -23.45 1.45 -0.15
CA PRO A 16 -24.45 2.50 0.00
C PRO A 16 -24.03 3.43 1.14
N SER A 17 -24.08 4.74 0.89
CA SER A 17 -23.76 5.76 1.91
C SER A 17 -24.78 5.79 3.05
N VAL A 18 -25.96 5.18 2.84
CA VAL A 18 -27.07 5.11 3.78
C VAL A 18 -27.38 3.64 4.05
N TYR A 19 -27.46 3.28 5.33
CA TYR A 19 -27.75 1.93 5.79
C TYR A 19 -29.19 1.53 5.39
N PRO A 20 -29.40 0.37 4.72
CA PRO A 20 -30.70 0.02 4.13
C PRO A 20 -31.72 -0.56 5.13
N TYR A 21 -31.32 -0.80 6.38
CA TYR A 21 -32.20 -1.27 7.45
C TYR A 21 -32.41 -0.15 8.48
N THR A 22 -33.52 -0.21 9.21
CA THR A 22 -33.75 0.68 10.35
C THR A 22 -32.62 0.49 11.37
N LYS A 23 -31.89 1.57 11.66
CA LYS A 23 -30.74 1.52 12.57
C LYS A 23 -31.21 1.05 13.96
N PRO A 24 -30.49 0.11 14.61
CA PRO A 24 -30.89 -0.42 15.92
C PRO A 24 -30.94 0.62 17.05
N PHE A 25 -30.46 1.84 16.79
CA PHE A 25 -30.37 2.96 17.73
C PHE A 25 -30.98 4.25 17.20
N HIS A 26 -31.83 4.18 16.17
CA HIS A 26 -32.52 5.36 15.61
C HIS A 26 -33.28 6.10 16.73
N ASP A 27 -33.08 7.42 16.86
CA ASP A 27 -33.68 8.28 17.89
C ASP A 27 -33.29 7.96 19.35
N THR A 28 -32.16 7.28 19.57
CA THR A 28 -31.61 7.08 20.92
C THR A 28 -30.46 8.06 21.21
N PRO A 29 -30.09 8.32 22.47
CA PRO A 29 -28.93 9.15 22.82
C PRO A 29 -27.58 8.64 22.26
N TYR A 30 -27.55 7.40 21.77
CA TYR A 30 -26.39 6.72 21.19
C TYR A 30 -26.43 6.69 19.65
N ASP A 31 -27.41 7.38 19.06
CA ASP A 31 -27.52 7.51 17.61
C ASP A 31 -26.41 8.41 17.05
N GLN A 32 -25.39 7.79 16.46
CA GLN A 32 -24.23 8.49 15.90
C GLN A 32 -24.44 9.02 14.47
N ASP A 33 -25.64 8.91 13.88
CA ASP A 33 -25.87 9.38 12.51
C ASP A 33 -26.42 10.82 12.48
N CYS A 34 -25.50 11.75 12.23
CA CYS A 34 -25.68 12.98 11.45
C CYS A 34 -26.86 13.92 11.78
N GLY A 35 -26.82 14.57 12.94
CA GLY A 35 -27.54 15.83 13.20
C GLY A 35 -26.68 17.08 12.96
N ARG A 36 -27.30 18.26 12.81
CA ARG A 36 -26.65 19.58 12.70
C ARG A 36 -25.78 19.94 13.94
N TYR A 37 -25.87 19.14 15.00
CA TYR A 37 -25.09 19.19 16.24
C TYR A 37 -24.16 17.98 16.39
N ASP A 38 -23.54 17.54 15.30
CA ASP A 38 -22.53 16.51 15.32
C ASP A 38 -21.29 17.03 16.08
N LYS A 39 -21.24 16.77 17.39
CA LYS A 39 -20.12 17.13 18.26
C LYS A 39 -18.79 16.53 17.76
N THR A 40 -18.83 15.52 16.89
CA THR A 40 -17.65 14.95 16.24
C THR A 40 -16.94 15.93 15.30
N LYS A 41 -17.67 16.84 14.63
CA LYS A 41 -17.07 17.88 13.77
C LYS A 41 -16.17 18.82 14.57
N ASN A 42 -16.55 19.13 15.81
CA ASN A 42 -15.74 19.97 16.70
C ASN A 42 -14.59 19.19 17.36
N ILE A 43 -14.75 17.89 17.64
CA ILE A 43 -13.67 17.02 18.15
C ILE A 43 -12.59 16.78 17.08
N LEU A 44 -12.99 16.62 15.80
CA LEU A 44 -12.08 16.52 14.66
C LEU A 44 -11.28 17.82 14.43
N HIS A 45 -11.85 18.96 14.80
CA HIS A 45 -11.17 20.26 14.68
C HIS A 45 -10.07 20.47 15.73
N GLN A 46 -10.18 19.83 16.90
CA GLN A 46 -9.25 20.01 18.02
C GLN A 46 -8.07 19.03 17.99
N ASN A 47 -8.22 17.86 17.39
CA ASN A 47 -7.20 16.82 17.43
C ASN A 47 -6.27 16.82 16.21
N LYS A 48 -4.95 16.72 16.47
CA LYS A 48 -3.91 16.62 15.44
C LYS A 48 -4.05 15.37 14.55
N TRP A 49 -4.65 14.30 15.07
CA TRP A 49 -5.00 13.04 14.40
C TRP A 49 -6.25 12.43 15.05
N PRO A 50 -6.96 11.51 14.38
CA PRO A 50 -8.16 10.88 14.95
C PRO A 50 -7.90 10.06 16.22
N VAL A 51 -8.86 10.07 17.15
CA VAL A 51 -8.77 9.40 18.46
C VAL A 51 -8.58 7.89 18.35
N TRP A 52 -9.16 7.26 17.30
CA TRP A 52 -9.07 5.82 17.09
C TRP A 52 -7.63 5.32 16.89
N MET A 53 -6.69 6.19 16.51
CA MET A 53 -5.27 5.81 16.40
C MET A 53 -4.60 5.60 17.76
N GLU A 54 -5.24 6.06 18.84
CA GLU A 54 -4.74 5.95 20.22
C GLU A 54 -5.53 4.94 21.04
N GLN A 55 -6.86 5.02 20.96
CA GLN A 55 -7.77 4.24 21.80
C GLN A 55 -8.46 3.09 21.05
N GLY A 56 -8.30 3.03 19.73
CA GLY A 56 -9.03 2.11 18.88
C GLY A 56 -10.43 2.63 18.55
N SER A 57 -11.03 2.02 17.54
CA SER A 57 -12.42 2.27 17.15
C SER A 57 -13.41 1.33 17.84
N ASP A 58 -12.92 0.21 18.36
CA ASP A 58 -13.70 -0.86 18.98
C ASP A 58 -13.09 -1.26 20.34
N GLY A 59 -13.77 -2.17 21.04
CA GLY A 59 -13.29 -2.71 22.32
C GLY A 59 -12.03 -3.59 22.22
N THR A 60 -11.57 -3.92 21.01
CA THR A 60 -10.34 -4.71 20.80
C THR A 60 -9.11 -3.83 20.56
N GLY A 61 -9.31 -2.54 20.31
CA GLY A 61 -8.24 -1.59 20.00
C GLY A 61 -7.90 -1.53 18.51
N TYR A 62 -8.84 -1.87 17.62
CA TYR A 62 -8.67 -1.83 16.17
C TYR A 62 -8.37 -0.42 15.69
N GLY A 63 -7.26 -0.28 14.96
CA GLY A 63 -6.75 0.99 14.46
C GLY A 63 -5.66 1.63 15.31
N ILE A 64 -5.34 1.09 16.50
CA ILE A 64 -4.21 1.58 17.30
C ILE A 64 -2.88 1.29 16.60
N GLY A 65 -2.09 2.34 16.38
CA GLY A 65 -0.77 2.21 15.76
C GLY A 65 -0.24 3.53 15.22
N LEU A 66 0.95 3.48 14.61
CA LEU A 66 1.53 4.63 13.91
C LEU A 66 1.12 4.61 12.43
N HIS A 67 0.40 5.64 12.01
CA HIS A 67 -0.14 5.77 10.66
C HIS A 67 0.58 6.87 9.89
N ARG A 68 1.25 6.49 8.80
CA ARG A 68 1.88 7.43 7.86
C ARG A 68 0.82 7.94 6.90
N THR A 69 0.74 9.25 6.71
CA THR A 69 -0.18 9.88 5.74
C THR A 69 0.60 10.38 4.52
N HIS A 70 -0.07 10.38 3.37
CA HIS A 70 0.49 10.99 2.17
C HIS A 70 0.49 12.51 2.33
N SER A 71 1.49 13.21 1.79
CA SER A 71 1.60 14.68 1.93
C SER A 71 0.43 15.44 1.30
N LEU A 72 -0.15 14.88 0.23
CA LEU A 72 -1.31 15.44 -0.46
C LEU A 72 -2.65 14.90 0.07
N SER A 73 -2.64 13.98 1.03
CA SER A 73 -3.88 13.46 1.60
C SER A 73 -4.49 14.46 2.58
N HIS A 74 -5.83 14.52 2.61
CA HIS A 74 -6.56 15.29 3.62
C HIS A 74 -6.56 14.61 5.00
N LEU A 75 -6.21 13.32 5.06
CA LEU A 75 -6.16 12.55 6.30
C LEU A 75 -4.97 12.98 7.16
N LYS A 76 -5.16 12.96 8.47
CA LYS A 76 -4.10 13.30 9.44
C LYS A 76 -3.66 12.06 10.20
N GLY A 77 -2.38 11.71 10.05
CA GLY A 77 -1.74 10.60 10.76
C GLY A 77 -1.03 11.05 12.03
N ASN A 78 -0.80 10.11 12.94
CA ASN A 78 -0.07 10.31 14.19
C ASN A 78 1.44 10.06 14.09
N LEU A 79 1.96 9.74 12.90
CA LEU A 79 3.41 9.69 12.66
C LEU A 79 3.98 11.10 12.51
N ARG A 80 4.61 11.60 13.56
CA ARG A 80 5.23 12.92 13.58
C ARG A 80 6.66 12.87 14.11
N ARG A 81 7.46 13.82 13.66
CA ARG A 81 8.90 13.91 13.99
C ARG A 81 9.21 15.12 14.88
N THR A 82 8.19 15.71 15.50
CA THR A 82 8.40 16.84 16.42
C THR A 82 9.05 16.33 17.71
N PRO A 83 9.95 17.09 18.36
CA PRO A 83 10.66 16.61 19.55
C PRO A 83 9.74 16.12 20.69
N ARG A 84 8.53 16.68 20.79
CA ARG A 84 7.51 16.27 21.76
C ARG A 84 6.88 14.90 21.44
N GLU A 85 6.79 14.54 20.16
CA GLU A 85 6.11 13.32 19.70
C GLU A 85 7.10 12.16 19.43
N VAL A 86 8.39 12.46 19.26
CA VAL A 86 9.45 11.45 19.06
C VAL A 86 9.47 10.37 20.15
N PRO A 87 9.43 10.68 21.46
CA PRO A 87 9.45 9.65 22.50
C PRO A 87 8.29 8.65 22.38
N ARG A 88 7.09 9.15 22.06
CA ARG A 88 5.90 8.32 21.84
C ARG A 88 6.08 7.39 20.65
N VAL A 89 6.55 7.93 19.52
CA VAL A 89 6.78 7.15 18.30
C VAL A 89 7.79 6.03 18.55
N PHE A 90 8.90 6.34 19.22
CA PHE A 90 9.91 5.35 19.60
C PHE A 90 9.37 4.30 20.58
N SER A 91 8.57 4.70 21.57
CA SER A 91 7.92 3.77 22.50
C SER A 91 7.00 2.80 21.75
N MET A 92 6.16 3.30 20.82
CA MET A 92 5.31 2.42 20.01
C MET A 92 6.13 1.47 19.13
N MET A 93 7.26 1.90 18.57
CA MET A 93 8.13 1.03 17.75
C MET A 93 8.82 -0.07 18.56
N ILE A 94 9.28 0.23 19.79
CA ILE A 94 10.07 -0.70 20.61
C ILE A 94 9.17 -1.54 21.52
N GLN A 95 8.26 -0.87 22.21
CA GLN A 95 7.41 -1.46 23.24
C GLN A 95 6.01 -1.79 22.72
N GLY A 96 5.57 -1.31 21.57
CA GLY A 96 4.17 -1.46 21.14
C GLY A 96 3.20 -0.73 22.06
N VAL A 97 1.92 -1.13 22.03
CA VAL A 97 0.88 -0.58 22.92
C VAL A 97 0.22 -1.72 23.68
N TRP A 98 0.23 -1.66 25.01
CA TRP A 98 -0.53 -2.62 25.82
C TRP A 98 -1.98 -2.18 25.93
N HIS A 99 -2.89 -2.93 25.32
CA HIS A 99 -4.31 -2.62 25.36
C HIS A 99 -4.99 -3.26 26.58
N LYS A 100 -6.06 -2.63 27.09
CA LYS A 100 -6.81 -3.11 28.25
C LYS A 100 -7.46 -4.48 28.04
N SER A 101 -7.63 -4.90 26.78
CA SER A 101 -8.10 -6.24 26.43
C SER A 101 -7.06 -7.35 26.68
N GLY A 102 -5.88 -7.02 27.24
CA GLY A 102 -4.80 -7.98 27.49
C GLY A 102 -3.93 -8.29 26.27
N ASN A 103 -4.20 -7.65 25.13
CA ASN A 103 -3.43 -7.83 23.90
C ASN A 103 -2.47 -6.68 23.65
N LYS A 104 -1.27 -7.02 23.19
CA LYS A 104 -0.29 -6.05 22.71
C LYS A 104 -0.60 -5.69 21.25
N LEU A 105 -0.79 -4.40 20.99
CA LEU A 105 -1.14 -3.82 19.69
C LEU A 105 0.07 -3.11 19.07
N TYR A 106 0.02 -2.93 17.76
CA TYR A 106 1.07 -2.36 16.90
C TYR A 106 2.39 -3.15 16.83
N PHE A 107 2.97 -3.57 17.96
CA PHE A 107 4.19 -4.38 18.00
C PHE A 107 4.13 -5.43 19.12
N ARG A 108 4.12 -6.72 18.76
CA ARG A 108 4.05 -7.84 19.73
C ARG A 108 5.42 -8.39 20.13
N GLY A 109 6.42 -8.29 19.25
CA GLY A 109 7.77 -8.81 19.45
C GLY A 109 8.47 -9.07 18.11
N GLY A 110 9.76 -9.43 18.16
CA GLY A 110 10.57 -9.71 16.96
C GLY A 110 11.13 -8.43 16.32
N LYS A 111 10.91 -8.25 15.02
CA LYS A 111 11.44 -7.11 14.26
C LYS A 111 10.58 -5.86 14.49
N PRO A 112 11.14 -4.72 14.98
CA PRO A 112 10.37 -3.50 15.20
C PRO A 112 9.80 -2.96 13.88
N PRO A 113 8.56 -2.42 13.89
CA PRO A 113 7.97 -1.82 12.71
C PRO A 113 8.73 -0.55 12.32
N ASN A 114 8.87 -0.31 11.01
CA ASN A 114 9.42 0.94 10.49
C ASN A 114 8.29 1.84 9.99
N PRO A 115 7.87 2.87 10.77
CA PRO A 115 6.74 3.70 10.40
C PRO A 115 6.99 4.61 9.20
N SER A 116 8.26 4.88 8.88
CA SER A 116 8.62 5.69 7.71
C SER A 116 8.27 4.99 6.37
N THR A 117 8.22 3.66 6.37
CA THR A 117 7.95 2.83 5.19
C THR A 117 6.56 2.21 5.18
N HIS A 118 5.72 2.47 6.19
CA HIS A 118 4.34 1.99 6.17
C HIS A 118 3.58 2.50 4.94
N PRO A 119 2.65 1.72 4.39
CA PRO A 119 1.71 2.24 3.39
C PRO A 119 1.04 3.50 3.91
N PHE A 120 0.70 4.40 2.99
CA PHE A 120 -0.02 5.60 3.37
C PHE A 120 -1.44 5.25 3.82
N LEU A 121 -1.93 5.97 4.82
CA LEU A 121 -3.29 5.85 5.35
C LEU A 121 -4.30 6.23 4.26
N THR A 122 -5.30 5.38 4.05
CA THR A 122 -6.31 5.54 2.99
C THR A 122 -7.71 5.83 3.54
N GLY A 123 -7.91 5.75 4.85
CA GLY A 123 -9.24 5.82 5.43
C GLY A 123 -9.28 5.68 6.93
N GLU A 124 -10.41 5.20 7.43
CA GLU A 124 -10.70 5.06 8.85
C GLU A 124 -11.41 3.74 9.15
N PRO A 125 -11.26 3.20 10.36
CA PRO A 125 -11.94 1.98 10.76
C PRO A 125 -13.46 2.20 10.87
N CYS A 126 -14.22 1.17 10.53
CA CYS A 126 -15.68 1.17 10.61
C CYS A 126 -16.16 -0.15 11.23
N PRO A 127 -17.06 -0.15 12.24
CA PRO A 127 -17.51 -1.37 12.89
C PRO A 127 -18.31 -2.31 11.96
N VAL A 128 -18.92 -1.77 10.91
CA VAL A 128 -19.76 -2.55 9.98
C VAL A 128 -18.92 -3.26 8.90
N TYR A 129 -17.96 -2.53 8.30
CA TYR A 129 -17.20 -3.01 7.14
C TYR A 129 -15.71 -3.28 7.44
N GLY A 130 -15.27 -3.03 8.68
CA GLY A 130 -13.87 -3.09 9.09
C GLY A 130 -13.11 -1.81 8.73
N TRP A 131 -12.98 -1.49 7.44
CA TRP A 131 -12.23 -0.32 6.97
C TRP A 131 -12.98 0.44 5.87
N LYS A 132 -13.21 1.73 6.10
CA LYS A 132 -13.82 2.65 5.14
C LYS A 132 -12.72 3.44 4.44
N ILE A 133 -12.64 3.34 3.12
CA ILE A 133 -11.70 4.14 2.32
C ILE A 133 -12.26 5.55 2.21
N THR A 134 -11.52 6.53 2.75
CA THR A 134 -11.92 7.95 2.76
C THR A 134 -11.13 8.74 1.72
N ASP A 135 -9.88 8.35 1.46
CA ASP A 135 -9.01 8.98 0.47
C ASP A 135 -8.53 7.94 -0.56
N PRO A 136 -9.29 7.73 -1.65
CA PRO A 136 -8.93 6.75 -2.67
C PRO A 136 -7.72 7.19 -3.50
N ALA A 137 -7.42 8.49 -3.59
CA ALA A 137 -6.31 9.01 -4.40
C ALA A 137 -4.93 8.61 -3.84
N VAL A 138 -4.87 8.22 -2.57
CA VAL A 138 -3.65 7.69 -1.93
C VAL A 138 -3.29 6.29 -2.46
N ILE A 139 -4.28 5.54 -2.95
CA ILE A 139 -4.08 4.21 -3.50
C ILE A 139 -3.47 4.35 -4.89
N ARG A 140 -2.32 3.71 -5.10
CA ARG A 140 -1.59 3.79 -6.37
C ARG A 140 -2.14 2.78 -7.36
N ASP A 141 -2.90 3.27 -8.32
CA ASP A 141 -3.32 2.50 -9.48
C ASP A 141 -2.24 2.57 -10.57
N PHE A 142 -1.62 1.42 -10.84
CA PHE A 142 -0.57 1.32 -11.85
C PHE A 142 -1.18 1.11 -13.24
N ASN A 143 -1.66 2.20 -13.83
CA ASN A 143 -2.21 2.21 -15.18
C ASN A 143 -1.08 2.15 -16.21
N LEU A 144 -0.81 0.96 -16.73
CA LEU A 144 0.16 0.77 -17.80
C LEU A 144 -0.45 1.20 -19.14
N PRO A 145 0.29 1.94 -19.97
CA PRO A 145 -0.19 2.27 -21.31
C PRO A 145 -0.39 0.98 -22.12
N GLN A 146 -1.49 0.90 -22.85
CA GLN A 146 -1.65 -0.20 -23.81
C GLN A 146 -0.55 -0.11 -24.88
N PRO A 147 0.05 -1.24 -25.26
CA PRO A 147 1.13 -1.22 -26.24
C PRO A 147 0.56 -0.79 -27.60
N GLU A 148 0.93 0.42 -28.04
CA GLU A 148 0.67 0.88 -29.39
C GLU A 148 1.33 -0.06 -30.42
N LYS A 149 0.76 -0.17 -31.63
CA LYS A 149 1.24 -1.08 -32.68
C LYS A 149 2.76 -0.91 -32.96
N GLY A 150 3.29 0.30 -32.87
CA GLY A 150 4.73 0.60 -33.03
C GLY A 150 5.60 0.24 -31.80
N LYS A 151 5.04 0.26 -30.59
CA LYS A 151 5.75 -0.02 -29.33
C LYS A 151 5.88 -1.51 -29.02
N SER A 152 5.15 -2.37 -29.75
CA SER A 152 5.26 -3.84 -29.67
C SER A 152 6.67 -4.39 -29.95
N ARG A 153 7.46 -3.63 -30.73
CA ARG A 153 8.84 -3.97 -31.08
C ARG A 153 9.84 -3.64 -29.98
N TYR A 154 9.48 -2.81 -29.01
CA TYR A 154 10.38 -2.44 -27.93
C TYR A 154 10.66 -3.66 -27.03
N LYS A 155 11.94 -3.84 -26.72
CA LYS A 155 12.47 -4.84 -25.81
C LYS A 155 13.28 -4.12 -24.72
N PRO A 156 13.42 -4.70 -23.51
CA PRO A 156 14.14 -4.06 -22.43
C PRO A 156 15.64 -3.86 -22.71
N TYR A 157 16.20 -4.61 -23.67
CA TYR A 157 17.58 -4.49 -24.13
C TYR A 157 17.60 -4.19 -25.63
N VAL A 158 18.62 -3.43 -26.05
CA VAL A 158 18.88 -3.07 -27.45
C VAL A 158 19.98 -3.96 -28.02
N ALA A 159 19.89 -4.33 -29.30
CA ALA A 159 20.91 -5.14 -29.95
C ALA A 159 22.25 -4.37 -30.05
N LEU A 160 23.37 -5.07 -29.86
CA LEU A 160 24.71 -4.45 -29.81
C LEU A 160 25.09 -3.69 -31.09
N HIS A 161 24.68 -4.19 -32.26
CA HIS A 161 24.97 -3.52 -33.54
C HIS A 161 24.18 -2.22 -33.70
N GLU A 162 22.94 -2.17 -33.20
CA GLU A 162 22.09 -0.98 -33.22
C GLU A 162 22.63 0.10 -32.24
N ARG A 163 23.25 -0.32 -31.13
CA ARG A 163 23.91 0.60 -30.17
C ARG A 163 25.07 1.38 -30.80
N LYS A 164 25.84 0.77 -31.70
CA LYS A 164 26.97 1.43 -32.40
C LYS A 164 26.50 2.56 -33.33
N ILE A 165 25.29 2.44 -33.89
CA ILE A 165 24.66 3.44 -34.75
C ILE A 165 24.18 4.65 -33.93
N MET A 166 23.78 4.43 -32.66
CA MET A 166 23.33 5.49 -31.75
C MET A 166 24.48 6.25 -31.03
N GLY A 167 25.74 6.06 -31.45
CA GLY A 167 26.89 6.84 -30.94
C GLY A 167 27.31 6.55 -29.50
N ALA A 168 26.73 5.55 -28.84
CA ALA A 168 27.15 5.13 -27.51
C ALA A 168 28.37 4.21 -27.62
N PRO A 169 29.49 4.48 -26.93
CA PRO A 169 30.68 3.63 -27.01
C PRO A 169 30.30 2.20 -26.59
N ALA A 170 30.56 1.26 -27.49
CA ALA A 170 30.44 -0.16 -27.21
C ALA A 170 31.59 -0.54 -26.26
N PRO A 171 31.35 -1.33 -25.20
CA PRO A 171 32.45 -1.94 -24.46
C PRO A 171 33.28 -2.77 -25.44
N THR A 172 34.60 -2.56 -25.41
CA THR A 172 35.57 -3.20 -26.29
C THR A 172 35.46 -4.72 -26.17
N THR A 173 35.08 -5.35 -27.28
CA THR A 173 34.96 -6.80 -27.41
C THR A 173 36.34 -7.45 -27.26
N GLU A 174 36.61 -8.07 -26.10
CA GLU A 174 37.61 -9.14 -26.06
C GLU A 174 37.05 -10.31 -26.88
N LYS A 175 37.85 -10.76 -27.85
CA LYS A 175 37.47 -11.74 -28.88
C LYS A 175 36.96 -13.04 -28.24
N SER A 176 35.65 -13.29 -28.33
CA SER A 176 35.08 -14.62 -28.15
C SER A 176 35.04 -15.33 -29.50
N PRO A 177 35.52 -16.60 -29.62
CA PRO A 177 35.59 -17.28 -30.90
C PRO A 177 34.19 -17.59 -31.41
N ALA A 178 33.99 -17.31 -32.71
CA ALA A 178 32.74 -17.49 -33.43
C ALA A 178 32.21 -18.92 -33.32
N ALA A 179 30.90 -19.06 -33.06
CA ALA A 179 30.16 -20.30 -33.25
C ALA A 179 29.11 -20.08 -34.33
N THR A 180 29.41 -20.53 -35.54
CA THR A 180 28.48 -20.70 -36.65
C THR A 180 27.69 -21.99 -36.43
N ALA A 181 26.40 -21.92 -36.08
CA ALA A 181 25.46 -23.04 -36.19
C ALA A 181 24.00 -22.56 -36.02
N PRO A 182 23.02 -23.22 -36.67
CA PRO A 182 21.69 -22.68 -36.92
C PRO A 182 20.74 -22.77 -35.73
N VAL A 183 19.63 -22.05 -35.87
CA VAL A 183 18.47 -21.97 -34.97
C VAL A 183 17.89 -23.37 -34.71
N ALA A 184 18.23 -23.94 -33.56
CA ALA A 184 17.51 -25.05 -32.94
C ALA A 184 17.14 -24.64 -31.51
N SER A 185 15.93 -24.97 -31.10
CA SER A 185 15.37 -24.72 -29.76
C SER A 185 16.01 -25.62 -28.70
N ASP A 186 17.35 -25.59 -28.61
CA ASP A 186 18.11 -26.24 -27.55
C ASP A 186 18.43 -25.18 -26.50
N SER A 187 17.67 -25.16 -25.42
CA SER A 187 18.10 -24.49 -24.22
C SER A 187 19.39 -25.17 -23.74
N LYS A 188 20.55 -24.58 -24.05
CA LYS A 188 21.84 -25.02 -23.53
C LYS A 188 21.73 -25.18 -22.00
N PRO A 189 22.16 -26.31 -21.41
CA PRO A 189 21.96 -26.54 -20.00
C PRO A 189 22.74 -25.51 -19.17
N LEU A 190 22.03 -24.71 -18.39
CA LEU A 190 22.63 -23.80 -17.43
C LEU A 190 23.18 -24.62 -16.25
N MET A 191 24.50 -24.66 -16.10
CA MET A 191 25.14 -25.34 -14.97
C MET A 191 25.27 -24.41 -13.76
N LYS A 192 25.22 -24.99 -12.55
CA LYS A 192 25.54 -24.28 -11.31
C LYS A 192 26.99 -23.80 -11.37
N ARG A 193 27.22 -22.48 -11.31
CA ARG A 193 28.56 -21.87 -11.22
C ARG A 193 28.65 -21.08 -9.93
N LEU A 194 29.87 -20.95 -9.40
CA LEU A 194 30.16 -20.13 -8.22
C LEU A 194 30.10 -18.63 -8.54
N PHE A 195 30.37 -18.27 -9.79
CA PHE A 195 30.45 -16.89 -10.23
C PHE A 195 30.23 -16.80 -11.74
N PHE A 196 29.64 -15.70 -12.21
CA PHE A 196 29.48 -15.38 -13.63
C PHE A 196 30.07 -13.98 -13.89
N TRP A 197 31.18 -13.91 -14.62
CA TRP A 197 31.71 -12.65 -15.16
C TRP A 197 30.88 -12.27 -16.41
N LYS A 198 30.61 -10.97 -16.62
CA LYS A 198 29.85 -10.44 -17.77
C LYS A 198 30.68 -9.48 -18.59
#